data_AF-A0A2I0QJQ7-F1
#
_entry.id   AF-A0A2I0QJQ7-F1
#
_cell.length_a   1.000
_cell.length_b   1.000
_cell.length_c   1.000
_cell.angle_alpha   90.00
_cell.angle_beta   90.00
_cell.angle_gamma   90.00
#
_symmetry.space_group_name_H-M   'P 1'
#
loop_
_entity.id
_entity.type
_entity.pdbx_description
1 polymer ?
#
loop_
_entity_poly.entity_id
_entity_poly.type
_entity_poly.pdbx_seq_one_letter_code
_entity_poly.pdbx_strand_id
1 'polypeptide(L)'
;MLSTDKLPDEIKNDLKDLRTYEVIIYGSYVKEKSIRDIDIAVITKIKNKDENLKIWYDLIGRFPPLYDIKIFELLPLTIKATIINNYKVIFGNSPDISEYFYFYRKLWD
;
A
#
# COMPACT_ATOMS: atom_id res chain seq x y z
N MET A 1 -28.28 -1.93 -10.86
CA MET A 1 -26.99 -1.21 -10.78
C MET A 1 -26.03 -2.11 -10.03
N LEU A 2 -25.09 -2.74 -10.72
CA LEU A 2 -23.95 -3.39 -10.06
C LEU A 2 -23.14 -2.29 -9.39
N SER A 3 -22.90 -2.37 -8.09
CA SER A 3 -22.03 -1.43 -7.40
C SER A 3 -20.64 -1.51 -8.03
N THR A 4 -20.17 -0.41 -8.60
CA THR A 4 -18.82 -0.24 -9.15
C THR A 4 -17.73 -0.16 -8.08
N ASP A 5 -18.11 -0.26 -6.81
CA ASP A 5 -17.22 -0.14 -5.66
C ASP A 5 -17.01 -1.53 -5.04
N LYS A 6 -15.76 -1.97 -4.95
CA LYS A 6 -15.39 -3.09 -4.06
C LYS A 6 -15.37 -2.56 -2.63
N LEU A 7 -16.11 -3.20 -1.72
CA LEU A 7 -16.20 -2.73 -0.34
C LEU A 7 -14.85 -2.88 0.38
N PRO A 8 -14.48 -1.96 1.30
CA PRO A 8 -13.23 -2.04 2.05
C PRO A 8 -13.04 -3.37 2.79
N ASP A 9 -14.12 -3.98 3.28
CA ASP A 9 -14.06 -5.27 3.99
C ASP A 9 -13.72 -6.43 3.07
N GLU A 10 -14.17 -6.40 1.81
CA GLU A 10 -13.79 -7.39 0.81
C GLU A 10 -12.30 -7.26 0.47
N ILE A 11 -11.80 -6.03 0.30
CA ILE A 11 -10.37 -5.79 0.07
C ILE A 11 -9.55 -6.29 1.26
N LYS A 12 -10.00 -6.01 2.48
CA LYS A 12 -9.33 -6.48 3.69
C LYS A 12 -9.33 -8.01 3.77
N ASN A 13 -10.41 -8.68 3.38
CA ASN A 13 -10.45 -10.13 3.38
C ASN A 13 -9.51 -10.75 2.33
N ASP A 14 -9.47 -10.19 1.12
CA ASP A 14 -8.58 -10.67 0.05
C ASP A 14 -7.10 -10.51 0.39
N LEU A 15 -6.76 -9.44 1.12
CA LEU A 15 -5.38 -9.12 1.51
C LEU A 15 -5.01 -9.66 2.90
N LYS A 16 -5.84 -10.49 3.52
CA LYS A 16 -5.64 -10.97 4.92
C LYS A 16 -4.28 -11.59 5.21
N ASP A 17 -3.63 -12.18 4.21
CA ASP A 17 -2.32 -12.81 4.34
C ASP A 17 -1.18 -11.76 4.47
N LEU A 18 -1.45 -10.50 4.15
CA LEU A 18 -0.54 -9.36 4.35
C LEU A 18 -0.67 -8.73 5.75
N ARG A 19 -1.56 -9.22 6.63
CA ARG A 19 -1.84 -8.59 7.94
C ARG A 19 -0.64 -8.52 8.89
N THR A 20 0.44 -9.24 8.60
CA THR A 20 1.71 -9.16 9.33
C THR A 20 2.50 -7.89 9.00
N TYR A 21 2.12 -7.19 7.93
CA TYR A 21 2.66 -5.91 7.52
C TYR A 21 1.64 -4.80 7.77
N GLU A 22 2.14 -3.57 7.74
CA GLU A 22 1.31 -2.40 7.53
C GLU A 22 0.97 -2.30 6.04
N VAL A 23 -0.31 -2.12 5.72
CA VAL A 23 -0.80 -2.15 4.35
C VAL A 23 -1.77 -1.01 4.14
N ILE A 24 -1.59 -0.30 3.04
CA ILE A 24 -2.40 0.85 2.66
C ILE A 24 -2.87 0.74 1.22
N ILE A 25 -4.01 1.35 0.93
CA ILE A 25 -4.47 1.66 -0.43
C ILE A 25 -4.07 3.09 -0.75
N TYR A 26 -3.61 3.33 -1.98
CA TYR A 26 -3.35 4.66 -2.51
C TYR A 26 -3.92 4.83 -3.91
N GLY A 27 -3.54 5.90 -4.61
CA GLY A 27 -3.85 6.07 -6.03
C GLY A 27 -5.33 6.36 -6.32
N SER A 28 -5.80 5.89 -7.48
CA SER A 28 -7.14 6.24 -7.99
C SER A 28 -8.28 5.70 -7.13
N TYR A 29 -8.08 4.59 -6.43
CA TYR A 29 -9.11 4.05 -5.54
C TYR A 29 -9.44 5.03 -4.40
N VAL A 30 -8.43 5.72 -3.85
CA VAL A 30 -8.66 6.68 -2.76
C VAL A 30 -9.38 7.95 -3.26
N LYS A 31 -9.13 8.37 -4.51
CA LYS A 31 -9.72 9.59 -5.09
C LYS A 31 -11.11 9.38 -5.68
N GLU A 32 -11.31 8.28 -6.40
CA GLU A 32 -12.46 8.08 -7.29
C GLU A 32 -13.18 6.75 -7.03
N LYS A 33 -12.70 5.93 -6.07
CA LYS A 33 -13.17 4.56 -5.83
C LYS A 33 -13.13 3.64 -7.06
N SER A 34 -12.30 3.99 -8.06
CA SER A 34 -12.10 3.19 -9.25
C SER A 34 -11.50 1.82 -8.89
N ILE A 35 -12.13 0.74 -9.36
CA ILE A 35 -11.70 -0.65 -9.17
C ILE A 35 -10.95 -1.23 -10.38
N ARG A 36 -10.45 -0.40 -11.31
CA ARG A 36 -9.72 -0.96 -12.47
C ARG A 36 -8.40 -1.60 -12.02
N ASP A 37 -7.65 -0.87 -11.20
CA ASP A 37 -6.40 -1.31 -10.58
C ASP A 37 -6.37 -0.71 -9.17
N ILE A 38 -6.34 -1.55 -8.14
CA ILE A 38 -6.28 -1.11 -6.74
C ILE A 38 -4.83 -1.10 -6.31
N ASP A 39 -4.25 0.10 -6.22
CA ASP A 39 -2.87 0.32 -5.80
C ASP A 39 -2.70 0.01 -4.30
N ILE A 40 -1.89 -1.00 -3.99
CA ILE A 40 -1.59 -1.44 -2.62
C ILE A 40 -0.12 -1.21 -2.33
N ALA A 41 0.18 -0.51 -1.23
CA ALA A 41 1.54 -0.44 -0.69
C ALA A 41 1.65 -1.25 0.60
N VAL A 42 2.62 -2.15 0.62
CA VAL A 42 3.07 -2.88 1.80
C VAL A 42 4.27 -2.14 2.38
N ILE A 43 4.18 -1.77 3.65
CA ILE A 43 5.23 -1.04 4.38
C ILE A 43 5.99 -2.05 5.22
N THR A 44 7.28 -2.23 4.92
CA THR A 44 8.14 -3.22 5.61
C THR A 44 8.98 -2.58 6.71
N LYS A 45 9.24 -1.26 6.62
CA LYS A 45 10.22 -0.51 7.42
C LYS A 45 11.66 -1.02 7.30
N ILE A 46 11.94 -1.91 6.34
CA ILE A 46 13.27 -2.46 6.08
C ILE A 46 14.04 -1.49 5.19
N LYS A 47 15.24 -1.07 5.62
CA LYS A 47 16.10 -0.17 4.82
C LYS A 47 16.86 -0.89 3.71
N ASN A 48 17.12 -2.20 3.88
CA ASN A 48 17.86 -2.99 2.91
C ASN A 48 17.00 -3.23 1.65
N LYS A 49 17.51 -2.82 0.48
CA LYS A 49 16.79 -2.94 -0.79
C LYS A 49 16.62 -4.41 -1.24
N ASP A 50 17.63 -5.24 -1.04
CA ASP A 50 17.62 -6.64 -1.49
C ASP A 50 16.65 -7.49 -0.66
N GLU A 51 16.54 -7.21 0.63
CA GLU A 51 15.51 -7.82 1.50
C GLU A 51 14.10 -7.43 1.04
N ASN A 52 13.86 -6.15 0.74
CA ASN A 52 12.60 -5.70 0.18
C ASN A 52 12.28 -6.35 -1.17
N LEU A 53 13.27 -6.55 -2.03
CA LEU A 53 13.09 -7.24 -3.31
C LEU A 53 12.70 -8.70 -3.10
N LYS A 54 13.33 -9.40 -2.15
CA LYS A 54 12.95 -10.79 -1.79
C LYS A 54 11.51 -10.86 -1.34
N ILE A 55 11.10 -9.98 -0.42
CA ILE A 55 9.70 -9.89 0.03
C ILE A 55 8.78 -9.62 -1.16
N TRP A 56 9.12 -8.69 -2.03
CA TRP A 56 8.31 -8.40 -3.22
C TRP A 56 8.14 -9.63 -4.11
N TYR A 57 9.22 -10.35 -4.42
CA TYR A 57 9.16 -11.59 -5.21
C TYR A 57 8.26 -12.64 -4.55
N ASP A 58 8.30 -12.76 -3.22
CA ASP A 58 7.45 -13.69 -2.46
C ASP A 58 5.96 -13.30 -2.48
N LEU A 59 5.60 -12.07 -2.86
CA LEU A 59 4.22 -11.59 -2.96
C LEU A 59 3.66 -11.69 -4.39
N ILE A 60 4.50 -11.79 -5.42
CA ILE A 60 4.07 -11.83 -6.82
C ILE A 60 3.14 -13.02 -7.07
N GLY A 61 2.00 -12.76 -7.71
CA GLY A 61 1.04 -13.78 -8.11
C GLY A 61 0.22 -14.42 -6.98
N ARG A 62 0.41 -13.99 -5.73
CA ARG A 62 -0.33 -14.53 -4.56
C ARG A 62 -1.72 -13.92 -4.37
N PHE A 63 -1.99 -12.79 -5.01
CA PHE A 63 -3.22 -12.03 -4.84
C PHE A 63 -3.94 -11.87 -6.18
N PRO A 64 -5.26 -11.60 -6.17
CA PRO A 64 -6.00 -11.34 -7.40
C PRO A 64 -5.33 -10.27 -8.27
N PRO A 65 -5.34 -10.42 -9.61
CA PRO A 65 -4.70 -9.46 -10.53
C PRO A 65 -5.21 -8.02 -10.45
N LEU A 66 -6.36 -7.82 -9.81
CA LEU A 66 -6.95 -6.52 -9.49
C LEU A 66 -6.05 -5.65 -8.59
N TYR A 67 -5.14 -6.24 -7.81
CA TYR A 67 -4.30 -5.54 -6.86
C TYR A 67 -2.89 -5.32 -7.44
N ASP A 68 -2.47 -4.06 -7.59
CA ASP A 68 -1.07 -3.76 -7.85
C ASP A 68 -0.32 -3.62 -6.53
N ILE A 69 0.32 -4.70 -6.11
CA ILE A 69 1.03 -4.77 -4.82
C ILE A 69 2.48 -4.32 -5.00
N LYS A 70 2.83 -3.24 -4.31
CA LYS A 70 4.18 -2.67 -4.26
C LYS A 70 4.72 -2.65 -2.83
N ILE A 71 6.04 -2.75 -2.69
CA ILE A 71 6.73 -2.47 -1.44
C ILE A 71 7.02 -0.97 -1.36
N PHE A 72 6.53 -0.30 -0.32
CA PHE A 72 6.64 1.16 -0.17
C PHE A 72 8.10 1.62 -0.27
N GLU A 73 9.02 0.93 0.39
CA GLU A 73 10.43 1.29 0.47
C GLU A 73 11.12 1.25 -0.91
N LEU A 74 10.63 0.43 -1.85
CA LEU A 74 11.14 0.32 -3.21
C LEU A 74 10.59 1.40 -4.17
N LEU A 75 9.55 2.13 -3.76
CA LEU A 75 8.91 3.10 -4.64
C LEU A 75 9.79 4.33 -4.88
N PRO A 76 9.69 4.95 -6.08
CA PRO A 76 10.27 6.26 -6.35
C PRO A 76 9.76 7.31 -5.36
N LEU A 77 10.61 8.30 -5.11
CA LEU A 77 10.38 9.34 -4.13
C LEU A 77 9.09 10.15 -4.39
N THR A 78 8.79 10.44 -5.65
CA THR A 78 7.57 11.15 -6.09
C THR A 78 6.30 10.36 -5.80
N ILE A 79 6.35 9.03 -5.92
CA ILE A 79 5.20 8.17 -5.60
C ILE A 79 5.03 8.11 -4.08
N LYS A 80 6.13 8.00 -3.31
CA LYS A 80 6.08 8.07 -1.84
C LYS A 80 5.44 9.37 -1.35
N ALA A 81 5.75 10.51 -1.98
CA ALA A 81 5.11 11.80 -1.67
C ALA A 81 3.59 11.77 -1.88
N THR A 82 3.17 11.21 -3.02
CA THR A 82 1.76 11.08 -3.35
C THR A 82 1.03 10.20 -2.32
N ILE A 83 1.63 9.08 -1.93
CA ILE A 83 1.11 8.15 -0.93
C ILE A 83 0.97 8.85 0.43
N ILE A 84 2.02 9.52 0.89
CA ILE A 84 2.05 10.17 2.20
C ILE A 84 0.96 11.24 2.33
N ASN A 85 0.62 11.90 1.23
CA ASN A 85 -0.43 12.92 1.19
C ASN A 85 -1.84 12.33 1.11
N ASN A 86 -2.01 11.12 0.58
CA ASN A 86 -3.32 10.53 0.38
C ASN A 86 -3.28 8.99 0.34
N TYR A 87 -3.71 8.36 1.44
CA TYR A 87 -3.79 6.91 1.56
C TYR A 87 -4.93 6.50 2.50
N LYS A 88 -5.29 5.22 2.46
CA LYS A 88 -6.22 4.59 3.40
C LYS A 88 -5.60 3.33 3.99
N VAL A 89 -5.62 3.20 5.31
CA VAL A 89 -5.09 2.03 6.03
C VAL A 89 -6.02 0.83 5.88
N ILE A 90 -5.44 -0.34 5.59
CA ILE A 90 -6.12 -1.66 5.57
C ILE A 90 -5.67 -2.52 6.74
N PHE A 91 -4.34 -2.58 6.96
CA PHE A 91 -3.72 -3.25 8.10
C PHE A 91 -2.69 -2.34 8.74
N GLY A 92 -2.55 -2.44 10.06
CA GLY A 92 -1.65 -1.61 10.85
C GLY A 92 -2.32 -0.51 11.64
N ASN A 93 -1.51 0.24 12.37
CA ASN A 93 -1.93 1.36 13.20
C ASN A 93 -1.71 2.69 12.45
N SER A 94 -2.76 3.51 12.33
CA SER A 94 -2.70 4.76 11.56
C SER A 94 -1.72 5.80 12.14
N PRO A 95 -1.68 6.04 13.47
CA PRO A 95 -0.62 6.82 14.10
C PRO A 95 0.80 6.35 13.77
N ASP A 96 1.10 5.05 13.89
CA ASP A 96 2.44 4.50 13.65
C ASP A 96 2.88 4.68 12.18
N ILE A 97 1.96 4.45 11.24
CA ILE A 97 2.20 4.69 9.81
C ILE A 97 2.45 6.18 9.55
N SER A 98 1.67 7.05 10.19
CA SER A 98 1.81 8.52 10.04
C SER A 98 3.13 9.04 10.59
N GLU A 99 3.61 8.49 11.70
CA GLU A 99 4.93 8.77 12.25
C GLU A 99 6.04 8.28 11.32
N TYR A 100 5.92 7.05 10.79
CA TYR A 100 6.87 6.53 9.82
C TYR A 100 6.98 7.43 8.57
N PHE A 101 5.85 7.88 8.05
CA PHE A 101 5.78 8.80 6.92
C PHE A 101 6.34 10.19 7.23
N TYR A 102 6.31 10.63 8.48
CA TYR A 102 6.92 11.90 8.88
C TYR A 102 8.44 11.90 8.68
N PHE A 103 9.12 10.76 8.83
CA PHE A 103 10.56 10.66 8.53
C PHE A 103 10.87 10.91 7.05
N TYR A 104 9.99 10.47 6.14
CA TYR A 104 10.18 10.71 4.70
C TYR A 104 9.91 12.16 4.30
N ARG A 105 8.98 12.85 4.98
CA ARG A 105 8.74 14.28 4.73
C ARG A 105 9.97 15.12 4.99
N LYS A 106 10.76 14.79 6.02
CA LYS A 106 12.02 15.47 6.35
C LYS A 106 13.14 15.29 5.33
N LEU A 107 13.01 14.33 4.40
CA LEU A 107 13.99 14.11 3.33
C LEU A 107 13.68 14.94 2.07
N TRP A 108 12.55 15.67 2.06
CA TRP A 108 12.14 16.54 0.95
C TRP A 108 12.47 18.01 1.11
N ASP A 109 12.81 18.44 2.32
CA ASP A 109 13.34 19.78 2.63
C ASP A 109 14.87 19.79 2.51
#